data_AF-A0A1I0EMH6-F1
#
_entry.id   AF-A0A1I0EMH6-F1
#
_cell.length_a   1.000
_cell.length_b   1.000
_cell.length_c   1.000
_cell.angle_alpha   90.00
_cell.angle_beta   90.00
_cell.angle_gamma   90.00
#
_symmetry.space_group_name_H-M   'P 1'
#
loop_
_entity.id
_entity.type
_entity.pdbx_description
1 polymer ?
#
loop_
_entity_poly.entity_id
_entity_poly.type
_entity_poly.pdbx_seq_one_letter_code
_entity_poly.pdbx_strand_id
1 'polypeptide(L)'
;MKKTRVLAVLMGAALSMAAALPAYAGEWKFDGPESWKKWYREDDGSWTKNDWKQIDGKWYHFDDNGYLDVGWHYYEAKNEYGSWVEWFYLDDSGVWIENLTTDTGHMTPEGFQEDHCNVGVANNDDEDNVYWAAKIQEYGYANIMPSETITKEDGYTYEVLHFPYVDNAKDGSNLTGKTLVDCLAVAKARVGQVYPEFSQSCYWYLTDNEIVYEYMR
;
A
#
# COMPACT_ATOMS: atom_id res chain seq x y z
N MET A 1 -85.14 21.02 -28.31
CA MET A 1 -84.71 21.61 -27.02
C MET A 1 -83.66 20.67 -26.43
N LYS A 2 -82.37 21.06 -26.45
CA LYS A 2 -81.56 21.47 -25.27
C LYS A 2 -81.43 20.32 -24.24
N LYS A 3 -80.26 19.77 -23.87
CA LYS A 3 -78.83 20.16 -23.95
C LYS A 3 -77.97 18.90 -23.75
N THR A 4 -76.87 18.79 -24.49
CA THR A 4 -75.76 17.84 -24.31
C THR A 4 -74.98 18.15 -23.03
N ARG A 5 -74.53 17.13 -22.29
CA ARG A 5 -73.46 17.25 -21.28
C ARG A 5 -72.43 16.15 -21.50
N VAL A 6 -71.33 16.54 -22.14
CA VAL A 6 -70.08 15.78 -22.19
C VAL A 6 -69.40 15.96 -20.83
N LEU A 7 -69.08 14.87 -20.15
CA LEU A 7 -68.18 14.87 -18.99
C LEU A 7 -66.84 14.31 -19.45
N ALA A 8 -65.89 15.23 -19.63
CA ALA A 8 -64.49 14.94 -19.87
C ALA A 8 -63.85 14.40 -18.58
N VAL A 9 -63.22 13.23 -18.66
CA VAL A 9 -62.31 12.75 -17.61
C VAL A 9 -60.94 13.35 -17.94
N LEU A 10 -60.53 14.30 -17.11
CA LEU A 10 -59.25 15.01 -17.20
C LEU A 10 -58.10 14.03 -16.89
N MET A 11 -57.14 13.94 -17.82
CA MET A 11 -55.79 13.46 -17.52
C MET A 11 -55.15 14.42 -16.50
N GLY A 12 -55.21 14.08 -15.23
CA GLY A 12 -54.44 14.74 -14.19
C GLY A 12 -53.05 14.12 -14.12
N ALA A 13 -52.06 14.76 -14.74
CA ALA A 13 -50.66 14.44 -14.54
C ALA A 13 -50.33 14.62 -13.05
N ALA A 14 -50.09 13.51 -12.34
CA ALA A 14 -49.45 13.56 -11.04
C ALA A 14 -47.99 13.98 -11.29
N LEU A 15 -47.68 15.24 -11.01
CA LEU A 15 -46.30 15.73 -10.95
C LEU A 15 -45.56 14.94 -9.88
N SER A 16 -44.77 13.96 -10.32
CA SER A 16 -43.67 13.42 -9.55
C SER A 16 -42.60 14.49 -9.42
N MET A 17 -42.71 15.38 -8.43
CA MET A 17 -41.52 16.04 -7.91
C MET A 17 -40.89 15.09 -6.90
N ALA A 18 -40.09 14.15 -7.40
CA ALA A 18 -38.98 13.67 -6.60
C ALA A 18 -38.15 14.93 -6.30
N ALA A 19 -38.13 15.37 -5.04
CA ALA A 19 -37.14 16.35 -4.64
C ALA A 19 -35.79 15.74 -5.00
N ALA A 20 -35.11 16.29 -6.00
CA ALA A 20 -33.72 15.98 -6.24
C ALA A 20 -33.00 16.44 -4.97
N LEU A 21 -32.71 15.50 -4.07
CA LEU A 21 -31.72 15.75 -3.03
C LEU A 21 -30.48 16.22 -3.78
N PRO A 22 -29.87 17.37 -3.41
CA PRO A 22 -28.58 17.71 -3.97
C PRO A 22 -27.66 16.51 -3.71
N ALA A 23 -27.24 15.85 -4.79
CA ALA A 23 -26.19 14.84 -4.70
C ALA A 23 -24.91 15.63 -4.47
N TYR A 24 -24.45 15.63 -3.24
CA TYR A 24 -23.15 16.20 -2.91
C TYR A 24 -22.09 15.19 -3.38
N ALA A 25 -21.66 15.35 -4.63
CA ALA A 25 -20.68 14.48 -5.27
C ALA A 25 -19.58 15.39 -5.77
N GLY A 26 -18.48 15.41 -5.02
CA GLY A 26 -17.24 16.03 -5.44
C GLY A 26 -16.76 15.50 -6.80
N GLU A 27 -15.76 16.19 -7.35
CA GLU A 27 -15.29 15.94 -8.71
C GLU A 27 -13.80 15.59 -8.76
N TRP A 28 -13.49 14.63 -9.63
CA TRP A 28 -12.11 14.33 -9.98
C TRP A 28 -11.51 15.43 -10.85
N LYS A 29 -10.32 15.87 -10.47
CA LYS A 29 -9.49 16.83 -11.19
C LYS A 29 -8.22 16.14 -11.70
N PHE A 30 -7.76 16.58 -12.87
CA PHE A 30 -6.67 15.96 -13.61
C PHE A 30 -5.67 17.04 -14.03
N ASP A 31 -4.46 16.96 -13.49
CA ASP A 31 -3.41 17.96 -13.72
C ASP A 31 -2.27 17.45 -14.64
N GLY A 32 -2.37 16.22 -15.16
CA GLY A 32 -1.44 15.68 -16.13
C GLY A 32 -1.83 14.32 -16.70
N PRO A 33 -1.03 13.77 -17.64
CA PRO A 33 -1.29 12.47 -18.27
C PRO A 33 -1.02 11.28 -17.36
N GLU A 34 -0.24 11.43 -16.30
CA GLU A 34 0.09 10.37 -15.36
C GLU A 34 -1.11 10.05 -14.44
N SER A 35 -1.29 8.76 -14.12
CA SER A 35 -2.43 8.28 -13.32
C SER A 35 -2.54 8.93 -11.95
N TRP A 36 -1.40 9.21 -11.31
CA TRP A 36 -1.28 9.79 -9.97
C TRP A 36 -1.48 11.32 -9.93
N LYS A 37 -1.44 12.04 -11.07
CA LYS A 37 -1.73 13.49 -11.12
C LYS A 37 -3.23 13.80 -11.11
N LYS A 38 -3.94 13.14 -10.20
CA LYS A 38 -5.37 13.27 -9.98
C LYS A 38 -5.63 13.62 -8.53
N TRP A 39 -6.63 14.47 -8.30
CA TRP A 39 -7.07 14.86 -6.96
C TRP A 39 -8.59 14.98 -6.94
N TYR A 40 -9.17 14.95 -5.74
CA TYR A 40 -10.63 14.98 -5.58
C TYR A 40 -11.07 16.25 -4.87
N ARG A 41 -11.94 17.03 -5.51
CA ARG A 41 -12.47 18.28 -4.97
C ARG A 41 -13.88 18.08 -4.43
N GLU A 42 -14.10 18.39 -3.17
CA GLU A 42 -15.43 18.43 -2.56
C GLU A 42 -16.26 19.59 -3.11
N ASP A 43 -17.58 19.51 -2.91
CA ASP A 43 -18.51 20.57 -3.34
C ASP A 43 -18.30 21.91 -2.62
N ASP A 44 -17.78 21.87 -1.39
CA ASP A 44 -17.40 23.07 -0.63
C ASP A 44 -16.07 23.68 -1.10
N GLY A 45 -15.42 23.06 -2.09
CA GLY A 45 -14.14 23.47 -2.65
C GLY A 45 -12.93 22.97 -1.87
N SER A 46 -13.11 22.24 -0.76
CA SER A 46 -12.03 21.54 -0.06
C SER A 46 -11.56 20.30 -0.83
N TRP A 47 -10.46 19.69 -0.40
CA TRP A 47 -9.94 18.45 -0.98
C TRP A 47 -9.14 17.67 0.07
N THR A 48 -9.09 16.35 -0.10
CA THR A 48 -8.34 15.44 0.79
C THR A 48 -6.84 15.55 0.54
N LYS A 49 -6.07 15.50 1.62
CA LYS A 49 -4.60 15.47 1.62
C LYS A 49 -4.12 14.61 2.78
N ASN A 50 -3.06 13.83 2.54
CA ASN A 50 -2.45 12.95 3.52
C ASN A 50 -3.48 12.10 4.29
N ASP A 51 -4.47 11.58 3.57
CA ASP A 51 -5.56 10.83 4.18
C ASP A 51 -6.30 9.94 3.17
N TRP A 52 -7.03 8.96 3.71
CA TRP A 52 -7.89 8.05 2.99
C TRP A 52 -9.25 8.69 2.70
N LYS A 53 -9.83 8.37 1.54
CA LYS A 53 -11.21 8.74 1.21
C LYS A 53 -11.93 7.63 0.47
N GLN A 54 -13.16 7.37 0.89
CA GLN A 54 -14.09 6.54 0.15
C GLN A 54 -14.87 7.40 -0.85
N ILE A 55 -14.79 7.05 -2.13
CA ILE A 55 -15.50 7.71 -3.24
C ILE A 55 -16.20 6.60 -4.04
N ASP A 56 -17.52 6.70 -4.20
CA ASP A 56 -18.34 5.70 -4.91
C ASP A 56 -18.13 4.24 -4.44
N GLY A 57 -17.93 4.05 -3.13
CA GLY A 57 -17.72 2.73 -2.53
C GLY A 57 -16.30 2.17 -2.68
N LYS A 58 -15.38 2.90 -3.30
CA LYS A 58 -13.97 2.53 -3.45
C LYS A 58 -13.08 3.41 -2.56
N TRP A 59 -12.00 2.85 -2.04
CA TRP A 59 -11.04 3.58 -1.22
C TRP A 59 -9.86 4.08 -2.04
N TYR A 60 -9.44 5.30 -1.74
CA TYR A 60 -8.33 6.03 -2.33
C TYR A 60 -7.50 6.65 -1.22
N HIS A 61 -6.19 6.81 -1.44
CA HIS A 61 -5.31 7.57 -0.57
C HIS A 61 -4.71 8.75 -1.33
N PHE A 62 -4.49 9.86 -0.63
CA PHE A 62 -3.94 11.09 -1.20
C PHE A 62 -2.67 11.51 -0.46
N ASP A 63 -1.65 11.95 -1.20
CA ASP A 63 -0.39 12.47 -0.70
C ASP A 63 -0.57 13.82 0.04
N ASP A 64 0.53 14.35 0.58
CA ASP A 64 0.58 15.64 1.28
C ASP A 64 0.12 16.84 0.42
N ASN A 65 0.18 16.72 -0.91
CA ASN A 65 -0.26 17.74 -1.85
C ASN A 65 -1.75 17.57 -2.24
N GLY A 66 -2.32 16.40 -1.98
CA GLY A 66 -3.68 16.00 -2.34
C GLY A 66 -3.77 15.24 -3.66
N TYR A 67 -2.65 14.80 -4.22
CA TYR A 67 -2.61 13.91 -5.38
C TYR A 67 -2.75 12.46 -4.96
N LEU A 68 -3.31 11.66 -5.85
CA LEU A 68 -3.63 10.26 -5.61
C LEU A 68 -2.37 9.39 -5.58
N ASP A 69 -2.25 8.56 -4.53
CA ASP A 69 -1.21 7.54 -4.46
C ASP A 69 -1.56 6.35 -5.37
N VAL A 70 -0.53 5.79 -6.00
CA VAL A 70 -0.61 4.56 -6.79
C VAL A 70 0.53 3.62 -6.40
N GLY A 71 0.35 2.33 -6.62
CA GLY A 71 1.30 1.30 -6.24
C GLY A 71 1.29 0.98 -4.75
N TRP A 72 2.44 0.57 -4.24
CA TRP A 72 2.61 0.26 -2.82
C TRP A 72 2.69 1.54 -1.99
N HIS A 73 1.73 1.68 -1.10
CA HIS A 73 1.69 2.74 -0.11
C HIS A 73 1.89 2.12 1.27
N TYR A 74 2.75 2.70 2.10
CA TYR A 74 2.87 2.32 3.50
C TYR A 74 2.46 3.48 4.38
N TYR A 75 1.80 3.15 5.48
CA TYR A 75 1.40 4.13 6.47
C TYR A 75 1.82 3.69 7.86
N GLU A 76 2.15 4.66 8.70
CA GLU A 76 2.55 4.42 10.09
C GLU A 76 1.29 4.39 10.97
N ALA A 77 0.85 3.19 11.34
CA ALA A 77 -0.25 2.96 12.27
C ALA A 77 0.22 3.13 13.71
N LYS A 78 -0.54 3.88 14.53
CA LYS A 78 -0.20 4.18 15.94
C LYS A 78 -1.38 3.89 16.85
N ASN A 79 -1.11 3.21 17.96
CA ASN A 79 -2.05 3.10 19.09
C ASN A 79 -1.35 3.29 20.44
N GLU A 80 -2.07 3.04 21.54
CA GLU A 80 -1.52 3.17 22.90
C GLU A 80 -0.38 2.19 23.22
N TYR A 81 -0.21 1.12 22.43
CA TYR A 81 0.80 0.07 22.60
C TYR A 81 2.02 0.25 21.69
N GLY A 82 1.99 1.15 20.71
CA GLY A 82 3.13 1.41 19.84
C GLY A 82 2.79 1.95 18.46
N SER A 83 3.80 1.96 17.61
CA SER A 83 3.75 2.36 16.20
C SER A 83 4.24 1.21 15.33
N TRP A 84 3.56 0.91 14.23
CA TRP A 84 3.96 -0.08 13.24
C TRP A 84 3.67 0.44 11.83
N VAL A 85 4.22 -0.24 10.83
CA VAL A 85 4.01 0.10 9.43
C VAL A 85 3.10 -0.95 8.82
N GLU A 86 2.06 -0.50 8.13
CA GLU A 86 1.16 -1.33 7.35
C GLU A 86 1.26 -0.94 5.87
N TRP A 87 1.13 -1.94 5.00
CA TRP A 87 1.23 -1.78 3.54
C TRP A 87 -0.13 -1.97 2.88
N PHE A 88 -0.41 -1.12 1.91
CA PHE A 88 -1.54 -1.22 1.02
C PHE A 88 -1.09 -1.10 -0.44
N TYR A 89 -1.92 -1.62 -1.33
CA TYR A 89 -1.71 -1.47 -2.77
C TYR A 89 -2.88 -0.73 -3.40
N LEU A 90 -2.58 0.37 -4.07
CA LEU A 90 -3.50 1.14 -4.89
C LEU A 90 -3.18 0.85 -6.36
N ASP A 91 -4.16 0.41 -7.15
CA ASP A 91 -3.92 0.11 -8.57
C ASP A 91 -3.63 1.38 -9.40
N ASP A 92 -3.40 1.24 -10.70
CA ASP A 92 -3.16 2.39 -11.60
C ASP A 92 -4.31 3.41 -11.66
N SER A 93 -5.49 3.05 -11.15
CA SER A 93 -6.63 3.96 -11.00
C SER A 93 -6.71 4.60 -9.61
N GLY A 94 -5.82 4.21 -8.69
CA GLY A 94 -5.76 4.63 -7.30
C GLY A 94 -6.72 3.90 -6.39
N VAL A 95 -7.30 2.79 -6.84
CA VAL A 95 -8.24 2.03 -6.04
C VAL A 95 -7.46 1.07 -5.18
N TRP A 96 -7.70 1.10 -3.87
CA TRP A 96 -7.16 0.09 -2.95
C TRP A 96 -7.68 -1.31 -3.30
N ILE A 97 -6.75 -2.26 -3.41
CA ILE A 97 -7.03 -3.65 -3.75
C ILE A 97 -6.93 -4.53 -2.50
N GLU A 98 -8.07 -4.86 -1.89
CA GLU A 98 -8.14 -5.62 -0.64
C GLU A 98 -7.78 -7.11 -0.73
N ASN A 99 -7.78 -7.71 -1.93
CA ASN A 99 -7.57 -9.16 -2.14
C ASN A 99 -6.38 -9.46 -3.07
N LEU A 100 -5.35 -8.61 -3.04
CA LEU A 100 -4.10 -8.85 -3.80
C LEU A 100 -3.32 -10.00 -3.16
N THR A 101 -2.85 -10.96 -3.95
CA THR A 101 -1.89 -11.99 -3.52
C THR A 101 -0.55 -11.74 -4.19
N THR A 102 0.53 -11.82 -3.40
CA THR A 102 1.92 -11.68 -3.85
C THR A 102 2.65 -13.01 -3.68
N ASP A 103 3.98 -12.98 -3.86
CA ASP A 103 4.81 -14.16 -3.72
C ASP A 103 5.03 -14.56 -2.25
N THR A 104 4.98 -13.58 -1.34
CA THR A 104 5.23 -13.76 0.09
C THR A 104 4.02 -13.54 0.99
N GLY A 105 2.86 -13.20 0.44
CA GLY A 105 1.70 -12.86 1.26
C GLY A 105 0.47 -12.40 0.50
N HIS A 106 -0.46 -11.81 1.22
CA HIS A 106 -1.72 -11.32 0.68
C HIS A 106 -2.21 -10.06 1.39
N MET A 107 -3.01 -9.26 0.71
CA MET A 107 -3.66 -8.10 1.29
C MET A 107 -4.89 -8.52 2.11
N THR A 108 -5.08 -7.87 3.25
CA THR A 108 -6.32 -7.91 4.05
C THR A 108 -6.81 -6.48 4.31
N PRO A 109 -8.02 -6.31 4.90
CA PRO A 109 -8.49 -5.00 5.34
C PRO A 109 -7.57 -4.27 6.32
N GLU A 110 -6.72 -5.02 7.03
CA GLU A 110 -5.71 -4.55 7.99
C GLU A 110 -4.32 -4.38 7.36
N GLY A 111 -4.24 -4.38 6.02
CA GLY A 111 -2.99 -4.28 5.27
C GLY A 111 -2.40 -5.61 4.86
N PHE A 112 -1.18 -5.58 4.33
CA PHE A 112 -0.49 -6.78 3.85
C PHE A 112 -0.09 -7.74 4.98
N GLN A 113 -0.37 -9.01 4.79
CA GLN A 113 -0.02 -10.12 5.68
C GLN A 113 0.95 -11.08 4.98
N GLU A 114 2.06 -11.41 5.63
CA GLU A 114 3.00 -12.44 5.17
C GLU A 114 2.36 -13.84 5.35
N ASP A 115 2.51 -14.72 4.36
CA ASP A 115 1.92 -16.09 4.41
C ASP A 115 2.70 -17.04 5.35
N HIS A 116 3.98 -16.75 5.57
CA HIS A 116 4.89 -17.53 6.42
C HIS A 116 5.52 -16.64 7.47
N CYS A 117 5.57 -17.11 8.73
CA CYS A 117 6.15 -16.29 9.78
C CYS A 117 7.68 -16.33 9.71
N ASN A 118 8.33 -15.18 9.92
CA ASN A 118 9.78 -15.09 9.90
C ASN A 118 10.33 -15.40 11.32
N VAL A 119 10.47 -16.69 11.64
CA VAL A 119 10.93 -17.20 12.95
C VAL A 119 12.45 -17.43 12.99
N GLY A 120 13.21 -16.37 12.72
CA GLY A 120 14.65 -16.34 13.02
C GLY A 120 15.49 -17.42 12.31
N VAL A 121 16.43 -18.06 13.01
CA VAL A 121 17.38 -19.00 12.39
C VAL A 121 16.64 -20.15 11.73
N ALA A 122 16.90 -20.32 10.44
CA ALA A 122 16.42 -21.45 9.69
C ALA A 122 16.96 -22.77 10.23
N ASN A 123 16.15 -23.46 11.03
CA ASN A 123 16.34 -24.88 11.28
C ASN A 123 15.52 -25.67 10.25
N ASN A 124 16.10 -26.74 9.71
CA ASN A 124 15.50 -27.53 8.62
C ASN A 124 14.22 -28.29 9.02
N ASP A 125 13.80 -28.19 10.28
CA ASP A 125 12.63 -28.85 10.84
C ASP A 125 11.38 -27.94 10.84
N ASP A 126 11.50 -26.70 10.38
CA ASP A 126 10.43 -25.70 10.33
C ASP A 126 10.15 -25.29 8.87
N GLU A 127 8.90 -25.52 8.43
CA GLU A 127 8.45 -25.26 7.06
C GLU A 127 8.60 -23.78 6.67
N ASP A 128 8.40 -22.85 7.59
CA ASP A 128 8.50 -21.41 7.33
C ASP A 128 9.96 -21.01 7.08
N ASN A 129 10.88 -21.61 7.82
CA ASN A 129 12.31 -21.41 7.65
C ASN A 129 12.84 -21.97 6.33
N VAL A 130 12.32 -23.12 5.90
CA VAL A 130 12.63 -23.71 4.58
C VAL A 130 12.10 -22.80 3.46
N TYR A 131 10.88 -22.28 3.61
CA TYR A 131 10.27 -21.33 2.68
C TYR A 131 11.16 -20.08 2.51
N TRP A 132 11.53 -19.43 3.61
CA TRP A 132 12.34 -18.21 3.54
C TRP A 132 13.75 -18.46 3.00
N ALA A 133 14.38 -19.59 3.34
CA ALA A 133 15.67 -19.96 2.77
C ALA A 133 15.60 -20.15 1.24
N ALA A 134 14.50 -20.73 0.73
CA ALA A 134 14.28 -20.86 -0.70
C ALA A 134 14.07 -19.50 -1.37
N LYS A 135 13.26 -18.62 -0.77
CA LYS A 135 13.02 -17.25 -1.28
C LYS A 135 14.28 -16.40 -1.33
N ILE A 136 15.11 -16.48 -0.30
CA ILE A 136 16.41 -15.79 -0.26
C ILE A 136 17.32 -16.23 -1.42
N GLN A 137 17.29 -17.50 -1.81
CA GLN A 137 18.02 -17.98 -2.98
C GLN A 137 17.38 -17.53 -4.29
N GLU A 138 16.05 -17.63 -4.40
CA GLU A 138 15.28 -17.23 -5.58
C GLU A 138 15.49 -15.75 -5.92
N TYR A 139 15.53 -14.87 -4.92
CA TYR A 139 15.74 -13.43 -5.08
C TYR A 139 17.23 -13.05 -5.17
N GLY A 140 18.15 -14.04 -5.07
CA GLY A 140 19.60 -13.81 -5.15
C GLY A 140 20.21 -13.17 -3.90
N TYR A 141 19.46 -13.08 -2.80
CA TYR A 141 19.90 -12.44 -1.56
C TYR A 141 20.76 -13.34 -0.65
N ALA A 142 20.90 -14.63 -0.99
CA ALA A 142 21.68 -15.60 -0.20
C ALA A 142 23.14 -15.22 0.03
N ASN A 143 23.72 -14.42 -0.87
CA ASN A 143 25.12 -13.98 -0.79
C ASN A 143 25.27 -12.57 -0.23
N ILE A 144 24.17 -11.88 0.11
CA ILE A 144 24.23 -10.55 0.73
C ILE A 144 24.77 -10.71 2.14
N MET A 145 25.82 -9.94 2.41
CA MET A 145 26.57 -9.83 3.65
C MET A 145 26.85 -8.35 3.90
N PRO A 146 27.19 -7.95 5.14
CA PRO A 146 27.55 -6.57 5.42
C PRO A 146 28.73 -6.13 4.57
N SER A 147 28.54 -5.07 3.77
CA SER A 147 29.57 -4.55 2.86
C SER A 147 30.25 -3.30 3.39
N GLU A 148 29.61 -2.61 4.34
CA GLU A 148 30.13 -1.40 4.93
C GLU A 148 29.79 -1.30 6.42
N THR A 149 30.50 -0.40 7.09
CA THR A 149 30.30 -0.08 8.49
C THR A 149 30.31 1.43 8.63
N ILE A 150 29.24 1.98 9.21
CA ILE A 150 29.06 3.42 9.39
C ILE A 150 29.01 3.75 10.88
N THR A 151 29.54 4.91 11.27
CA THR A 151 29.37 5.46 12.63
C THR A 151 28.54 6.73 12.52
N LYS A 152 27.42 6.76 13.24
CA LYS A 152 26.50 7.92 13.21
C LYS A 152 26.86 8.93 14.31
N GLU A 153 26.21 10.09 14.27
CA GLU A 153 26.40 11.18 15.24
C GLU A 153 26.04 10.78 16.68
N ASP A 154 25.25 9.72 16.84
CA ASP A 154 24.89 9.09 18.12
C ASP A 154 26.07 8.30 18.76
N GLY A 155 27.17 8.11 18.03
CA GLY A 155 28.35 7.36 18.45
C GLY A 155 28.24 5.83 18.27
N TYR A 156 27.10 5.33 17.78
CA TYR A 156 26.91 3.92 17.50
C TYR A 156 27.43 3.54 16.12
N THR A 157 27.87 2.30 16.00
CA THR A 157 28.39 1.72 14.77
C THR A 157 27.37 0.75 14.20
N TYR A 158 27.13 0.85 12.90
CA TYR A 158 26.13 0.05 12.19
C TYR A 158 26.80 -0.71 11.05
N GLU A 159 26.45 -1.98 10.91
CA GLU A 159 26.76 -2.80 9.75
C GLU A 159 25.62 -2.70 8.74
N VAL A 160 25.94 -2.48 7.46
CA VAL A 160 24.94 -2.16 6.44
C VAL A 160 24.85 -3.25 5.38
N LEU A 161 23.61 -3.62 5.05
CA LEU A 161 23.28 -4.60 4.01
C LEU A 161 22.43 -3.93 2.94
N HIS A 162 22.79 -4.18 1.69
CA HIS A 162 22.17 -3.60 0.51
C HIS A 162 21.43 -4.69 -0.26
N PHE A 163 20.13 -4.50 -0.47
CA PHE A 163 19.25 -5.42 -1.17
C PHE A 163 18.65 -4.75 -2.41
N PRO A 164 19.24 -4.95 -3.60
CA PRO A 164 18.72 -4.39 -4.85
C PRO A 164 17.29 -4.87 -5.12
N TYR A 165 16.44 -4.00 -5.67
CA TYR A 165 15.12 -4.43 -6.12
C TYR A 165 15.23 -5.43 -7.26
N VAL A 166 14.47 -6.51 -7.16
CA VAL A 166 14.34 -7.52 -8.22
C VAL A 166 13.23 -7.09 -9.17
N ASP A 167 13.38 -7.32 -10.48
CA ASP A 167 12.33 -7.12 -11.49
C ASP A 167 11.61 -5.75 -11.47
N ASN A 168 12.32 -4.68 -11.10
CA ASN A 168 11.76 -3.33 -10.90
C ASN A 168 10.62 -3.28 -9.87
N ALA A 169 10.71 -4.11 -8.82
CA ALA A 169 9.74 -4.24 -7.75
C ALA A 169 9.26 -2.91 -7.13
N LYS A 170 10.10 -1.85 -7.14
CA LYS A 170 9.75 -0.52 -6.64
C LYS A 170 8.77 0.25 -7.53
N ASP A 171 8.81 0.06 -8.85
CA ASP A 171 8.03 0.86 -9.79
C ASP A 171 6.54 0.53 -9.77
N GLY A 172 6.13 -0.55 -9.07
CA GLY A 172 4.72 -0.97 -8.90
C GLY A 172 3.98 -1.35 -10.18
N SER A 173 4.60 -1.12 -11.34
CA SER A 173 4.04 -1.19 -12.69
C SER A 173 4.06 -2.60 -13.29
N ASN A 174 4.82 -3.51 -12.69
CA ASN A 174 4.95 -4.88 -13.15
C ASN A 174 4.37 -5.85 -12.13
N LEU A 175 3.09 -6.19 -12.32
CA LEU A 175 2.47 -7.41 -11.80
C LEU A 175 3.08 -8.70 -12.41
N THR A 176 4.32 -8.65 -12.96
CA THR A 176 4.96 -9.77 -13.66
C THR A 176 5.76 -10.69 -12.74
N GLY A 177 5.73 -10.51 -11.42
CA GLY A 177 5.99 -11.62 -10.48
C GLY A 177 6.66 -11.30 -9.15
N LYS A 178 7.22 -10.10 -8.91
CA LYS A 178 7.87 -9.73 -7.63
C LYS A 178 7.65 -8.27 -7.30
N THR A 179 7.22 -7.99 -6.07
CA THR A 179 6.83 -6.65 -5.60
C THR A 179 7.84 -6.07 -4.60
N LEU A 180 7.74 -4.76 -4.33
CA LEU A 180 8.54 -4.09 -3.29
C LEU A 180 8.38 -4.78 -1.93
N VAL A 181 7.14 -5.15 -1.60
CA VAL A 181 6.82 -5.83 -0.35
C VAL A 181 7.42 -7.23 -0.30
N ASP A 182 7.41 -7.98 -1.41
CA ASP A 182 8.10 -9.27 -1.48
C ASP A 182 9.60 -9.09 -1.24
N CYS A 183 10.24 -8.11 -1.90
CA CYS A 183 11.66 -7.81 -1.71
C CYS A 183 11.97 -7.45 -0.25
N LEU A 184 11.10 -6.67 0.40
CA LEU A 184 11.24 -6.29 1.80
C LEU A 184 11.14 -7.49 2.74
N ALA A 185 10.15 -8.37 2.53
CA ALA A 185 9.96 -9.56 3.34
C ALA A 185 11.16 -10.53 3.21
N VAL A 186 11.66 -10.75 1.99
CA VAL A 186 12.83 -11.61 1.74
C VAL A 186 14.12 -10.98 2.27
N ALA A 187 14.30 -9.65 2.16
CA ALA A 187 15.43 -8.95 2.75
C ALA A 187 15.42 -9.06 4.28
N LYS A 188 14.27 -8.86 4.91
CA LYS A 188 14.08 -9.04 6.37
C LYS A 188 14.42 -10.45 6.82
N ALA A 189 13.99 -11.48 6.09
CA ALA A 189 14.37 -12.86 6.35
C ALA A 189 15.89 -13.07 6.27
N ARG A 190 16.55 -12.47 5.26
CA ARG A 190 18.00 -12.55 5.13
C ARG A 190 18.73 -11.85 6.29
N VAL A 191 18.27 -10.68 6.71
CA VAL A 191 18.83 -9.96 7.86
C VAL A 191 18.74 -10.82 9.12
N GLY A 192 17.60 -11.48 9.36
CA GLY A 192 17.42 -12.42 10.48
C GLY A 192 18.38 -13.62 10.44
N GLN A 193 18.73 -14.13 9.25
CA GLN A 193 19.74 -15.18 9.11
C GLN A 193 21.16 -14.69 9.41
N VAL A 194 21.49 -13.45 9.03
CA VAL A 194 22.83 -12.88 9.26
C VAL A 194 23.03 -12.50 10.73
N TYR A 195 21.99 -11.99 11.39
CA TYR A 195 22.03 -11.55 12.79
C TYR A 195 21.01 -12.27 13.68
N PRO A 196 21.20 -13.58 13.94
CA PRO A 196 20.18 -14.39 14.61
C PRO A 196 20.07 -14.18 16.12
N GLU A 197 21.13 -13.69 16.77
CA GLU A 197 21.25 -13.74 18.23
C GLU A 197 20.88 -12.43 18.94
N PHE A 198 20.45 -11.40 18.23
CA PHE A 198 20.44 -10.05 18.79
C PHE A 198 19.12 -9.30 18.65
N SER A 199 18.72 -8.72 19.78
CA SER A 199 17.57 -7.84 19.96
C SER A 199 17.88 -6.35 19.66
N GLN A 200 18.99 -6.05 18.96
CA GLN A 200 19.36 -4.66 18.68
C GLN A 200 18.48 -4.06 17.59
N SER A 201 18.28 -2.74 17.67
CA SER A 201 17.47 -1.97 16.74
C SER A 201 18.02 -2.08 15.32
N CYS A 202 17.26 -2.71 14.43
CA CYS A 202 17.49 -2.62 12.99
C CYS A 202 16.71 -1.43 12.44
N TYR A 203 17.36 -0.63 11.60
CA TYR A 203 16.70 0.40 10.81
C TYR A 203 16.76 0.00 9.35
N TRP A 204 15.74 0.36 8.59
CA TRP A 204 15.77 0.18 7.15
C TRP A 204 15.18 1.40 6.45
N TYR A 205 15.60 1.62 5.21
CA TYR A 205 15.06 2.65 4.35
C TYR A 205 15.18 2.22 2.89
N LEU A 206 14.39 2.88 2.05
CA LEU A 206 14.39 2.67 0.61
C LEU A 206 15.25 3.74 -0.05
N THR A 207 16.06 3.33 -1.00
CA THR A 207 16.69 4.24 -1.97
C THR A 207 15.98 4.11 -3.32
N ASP A 208 16.53 4.76 -4.34
CA ASP A 208 16.06 4.62 -5.72
C ASP A 208 16.12 3.18 -6.23
N ASN A 209 17.12 2.40 -5.81
CA ASN A 209 17.41 1.09 -6.43
C ASN A 209 17.46 -0.09 -5.45
N GLU A 210 17.43 0.15 -4.15
CA GLU A 210 17.63 -0.88 -3.14
C GLU A 210 16.94 -0.59 -1.81
N ILE A 211 16.73 -1.66 -1.04
CA ILE A 211 16.40 -1.63 0.38
C ILE A 211 17.72 -1.70 1.14
N VAL A 212 17.90 -0.80 2.10
CA VAL A 212 19.10 -0.76 2.93
C VAL A 212 18.71 -1.09 4.36
N TYR A 213 19.41 -2.05 4.96
CA TYR A 213 19.29 -2.37 6.38
C TYR A 213 20.55 -1.96 7.11
N GLU A 214 20.38 -1.24 8.21
CA GLU A 214 21.44 -0.83 9.12
C GLU A 214 21.24 -1.53 10.46
N TYR A 215 22.23 -2.33 10.85
CA TYR A 215 22.18 -3.13 12.05
C TYR A 215 23.19 -2.60 13.07
N MET A 216 22.72 -2.16 14.24
CA MET A 216 23.58 -1.65 15.30
C MET A 216 24.43 -2.78 15.91
N ARG A 217 25.73 -2.54 16.02
CA ARG A 217 26.70 -3.49 16.59
C ARG A 217 27.01 -3.18 18.04
#